data_AF-A0A669CPQ6-F1
#
_entry.id   AF-A0A669CPQ6-F1
#
_cell.length_a   1.000
_cell.length_b   1.000
_cell.length_c   1.000
_cell.angle_alpha   90.00
_cell.angle_beta   90.00
_cell.angle_gamma   90.00
#
_symmetry.space_group_name_H-M   'P 1'
#
loop_
_entity.id
_entity.type
_entity.pdbx_description
1 polymer ?
#
loop_
_entity_poly.entity_id
_entity_poly.type
_entity_poly.pdbx_seq_one_letter_code
_entity_poly.pdbx_strand_id
1 'polypeptide(L)'
;KLQMKEKEVDNLFQRNSHLVREVRYLTDVVQHLNQKLAELEADKQELREKIRSLLNRRASPAPPAKPVIKPAVDIGQLHQMSRLTRELNVSNKHLRSVVHQALADIKNHLGQFEGPLGKLAQVEQEATSEVENVYNKLLELQGNIRVFCCCRKSSASSCLEKTDDQEVVVVQKGSRKKFQFDKVYSPSSTQEDVFAGTLPVITSCVDGYNVCILAYGQTGSGKTYTMMGSKENPGVGMGTGYRCRSDINGSNQTEKQRTFWCFFFLEMSYTLDSTALDIRVLGKSVSVPGLTRVEVRTEADILTVMEMGEKNRKIASIKMNIQSSRSHLVVALEVEGSDEVSGLTSCGMLTLCDLAGSERISKTEAEGQRLVEAAAINKSLTALGQVFSALKCNAIHVPFRNSKLTHLLQLCLSGDSKVN
;
A
#
# COMPACT_ATOMS: atom_id res chain seq x y z
N LYS A 1 -12.00 29.57 -16.55
CA LYS A 1 -11.01 28.74 -15.82
C LYS A 1 -11.33 27.24 -15.90
N LEU A 2 -12.55 26.81 -15.56
CA LEU A 2 -12.97 25.39 -15.70
C LEU A 2 -12.85 24.86 -17.14
N GLN A 3 -13.37 25.58 -18.13
CA GLN A 3 -13.27 25.18 -19.56
C GLN A 3 -11.84 25.07 -20.09
N MET A 4 -10.87 25.79 -19.49
CA MET A 4 -9.46 25.63 -19.86
C MET A 4 -8.88 24.35 -19.26
N LYS A 5 -9.30 23.99 -18.04
CA LYS A 5 -8.91 22.73 -17.39
C LYS A 5 -9.53 21.51 -18.05
N GLU A 6 -10.77 21.59 -18.53
CA GLU A 6 -11.40 20.52 -19.33
C GLU A 6 -10.62 20.26 -20.62
N LYS A 7 -10.25 21.31 -21.37
CA LYS A 7 -9.41 21.16 -22.57
C LYS A 7 -8.02 20.57 -22.28
N GLU A 8 -7.45 20.89 -21.12
CA GLU A 8 -6.17 20.36 -20.67
C GLU A 8 -6.27 18.86 -20.36
N VAL A 9 -7.35 18.44 -19.69
CA VAL A 9 -7.65 17.03 -19.42
C VAL A 9 -7.89 16.26 -20.73
N ASP A 10 -8.64 16.81 -21.68
CA ASP A 10 -8.87 16.16 -22.99
C ASP A 10 -7.57 15.97 -23.79
N ASN A 11 -6.69 16.97 -23.78
CA ASN A 11 -5.37 16.87 -24.39
C ASN A 11 -4.51 15.79 -23.73
N LEU A 12 -4.55 15.68 -22.40
CA LEU A 12 -3.84 14.64 -21.66
C LEU A 12 -4.39 13.24 -21.97
N PHE A 13 -5.71 13.08 -22.10
CA PHE A 13 -6.34 11.82 -22.52
C PHE A 13 -5.91 11.40 -23.92
N GLN A 14 -5.89 12.34 -24.89
CA GLN A 14 -5.42 12.05 -26.24
C GLN A 14 -3.94 11.63 -26.26
N ARG A 15 -3.10 12.33 -25.49
CA ARG A 15 -1.67 12.00 -25.39
C ARG A 15 -1.43 10.65 -24.72
N ASN A 16 -2.19 10.33 -23.67
CA ASN A 16 -2.13 9.03 -23.01
C ASN A 16 -2.59 7.90 -23.97
N SER A 17 -3.67 8.11 -24.73
CA SER A 17 -4.11 7.15 -25.76
C SER A 17 -3.04 6.91 -26.83
N HIS A 18 -2.29 7.94 -27.23
CA HIS A 18 -1.18 7.81 -28.17
C HIS A 18 -0.03 7.00 -27.57
N LEU A 19 0.39 7.33 -26.34
CA LEU A 19 1.47 6.63 -25.65
C LEU A 19 1.14 5.15 -25.42
N VAL A 20 -0.10 4.81 -25.08
CA VAL A 20 -0.55 3.41 -24.93
C VAL A 20 -0.42 2.63 -26.25
N ARG A 21 -0.70 3.26 -27.40
CA ARG A 21 -0.50 2.62 -28.71
C ARG A 21 0.97 2.45 -29.04
N GLU A 22 1.80 3.44 -28.74
CA GLU A 22 3.25 3.38 -28.93
C GLU A 22 3.87 2.25 -28.11
N VAL A 23 3.50 2.13 -26.83
CA VAL A 23 3.96 1.06 -25.94
C VAL A 23 3.55 -0.31 -26.47
N ARG A 24 2.31 -0.45 -26.95
CA ARG A 24 1.85 -1.71 -27.55
C ARG A 24 2.67 -2.07 -28.80
N TYR A 25 2.88 -1.11 -29.69
CA TYR A 25 3.70 -1.31 -30.89
C TYR A 25 5.15 -1.72 -30.55
N LEU A 26 5.78 -1.03 -29.61
CA LEU A 26 7.14 -1.36 -29.16
C LEU A 26 7.21 -2.74 -28.50
N THR A 27 6.16 -3.13 -27.75
CA THR A 27 6.07 -4.47 -27.17
C THR A 27 6.03 -5.55 -28.25
N ASP A 28 5.24 -5.35 -29.30
CA ASP A 28 5.16 -6.28 -30.44
C ASP A 28 6.49 -6.37 -31.18
N VAL A 29 7.20 -5.24 -31.36
CA VAL A 29 8.53 -5.21 -31.97
C VAL A 29 9.56 -5.96 -31.13
N VAL A 30 9.57 -5.76 -29.79
CA VAL A 30 10.46 -6.49 -28.88
C VAL A 30 10.19 -7.99 -28.93
N GLN A 31 8.91 -8.39 -28.96
CA GLN A 31 8.55 -9.80 -29.07
C GLN A 31 9.02 -10.42 -30.38
N HIS A 32 8.87 -9.69 -31.50
CA HIS A 32 9.38 -10.12 -32.81
C HIS A 32 10.91 -10.25 -32.82
N LEU A 33 11.63 -9.29 -32.23
CA LEU A 33 13.09 -9.33 -32.13
C LEU A 33 13.59 -10.48 -31.26
N ASN A 34 12.91 -10.79 -30.15
CA ASN A 34 13.23 -11.94 -29.31
C ASN A 34 13.03 -13.27 -30.05
N GLN A 35 12.00 -13.38 -30.87
CA GLN A 35 11.77 -14.56 -31.71
C GLN A 35 12.88 -14.72 -32.76
N LYS A 36 13.27 -13.63 -33.43
CA LYS A 36 14.42 -13.60 -34.36
C LYS A 36 15.73 -13.98 -33.68
N LEU A 37 15.95 -13.54 -32.43
CA LEU A 37 17.13 -13.88 -31.65
C LEU A 37 17.19 -15.39 -31.37
N ALA A 38 16.07 -15.99 -30.96
CA ALA A 38 15.97 -17.42 -30.71
C ALA A 38 16.25 -18.26 -31.97
N GLU A 39 15.73 -17.84 -33.14
CA GLU A 39 16.03 -18.47 -34.44
C GLU A 39 17.53 -18.44 -34.75
N LEU A 40 18.18 -17.27 -34.60
CA LEU A 40 19.61 -17.10 -34.84
C LEU A 40 20.48 -17.91 -33.87
N GLU A 41 20.04 -18.07 -32.61
CA GLU A 41 20.74 -18.90 -31.63
C GLU A 41 20.67 -20.40 -31.99
N ALA A 42 19.51 -20.86 -32.48
CA ALA A 42 19.34 -22.22 -32.97
C ALA A 42 20.25 -22.50 -34.18
N ASP A 43 20.25 -21.60 -35.18
CA ASP A 43 21.10 -21.71 -36.37
C ASP A 43 22.60 -21.75 -36.00
N LYS A 44 23.00 -20.91 -35.04
CA LYS A 44 24.39 -20.87 -34.53
C LYS A 44 24.77 -22.20 -33.86
N GLN A 45 23.85 -22.83 -33.14
CA GLN A 45 24.09 -24.11 -32.49
C GLN A 45 24.23 -25.24 -33.51
N GLU A 46 23.37 -25.27 -34.54
CA GLU A 46 23.44 -26.23 -35.63
C GLU A 46 24.77 -26.10 -36.42
N LEU A 47 25.19 -24.86 -36.72
CA LEU A 47 26.48 -24.59 -37.36
C LEU A 47 27.68 -25.05 -36.51
N ARG A 48 27.61 -24.86 -35.19
CA ARG A 48 28.66 -25.33 -34.26
C ARG A 48 28.76 -26.85 -34.25
N GLU A 49 27.65 -27.57 -34.29
CA GLU A 49 27.65 -29.03 -34.38
C GLU A 49 28.16 -29.53 -35.73
N LYS A 50 27.77 -28.88 -36.83
CA LYS A 50 28.34 -29.15 -38.16
C LYS A 50 29.86 -28.98 -38.17
N ILE A 51 30.38 -27.89 -37.62
CA ILE A 51 31.84 -27.65 -37.50
C ILE A 51 32.51 -28.73 -36.62
N ARG A 52 31.91 -29.08 -35.47
CA ARG A 52 32.43 -30.14 -34.58
C ARG A 52 32.49 -31.50 -35.29
N SER A 53 31.47 -31.84 -36.07
CA SER A 53 31.45 -33.10 -36.83
C SER A 53 32.52 -33.14 -37.92
N LEU A 54 32.79 -32.02 -38.60
CA LEU A 54 33.85 -31.90 -39.61
C LEU A 54 35.25 -31.97 -38.99
N LEU A 55 35.45 -31.38 -37.82
CA LEU A 55 36.72 -31.46 -37.08
C LEU A 55 36.98 -32.88 -36.55
N ASN A 56 35.96 -33.56 -36.04
CA ASN A 56 36.09 -34.96 -35.60
C ASN A 56 36.35 -35.92 -36.76
N ARG A 57 35.82 -35.66 -37.96
CA ARG A 57 36.18 -36.40 -39.18
C ARG A 57 37.64 -36.24 -39.62
N ARG A 58 38.31 -35.15 -39.20
CA ARG A 58 39.74 -34.90 -39.48
C ARG A 58 40.69 -35.54 -38.48
N ALA A 59 40.19 -36.02 -37.33
CA ALA A 59 40.99 -36.50 -36.20
C ALA A 59 41.10 -38.04 -36.11
N SER A 60 40.67 -38.81 -37.12
CA SER A 60 40.98 -40.24 -37.19
C SER A 60 42.39 -40.45 -37.78
N PRO A 61 43.22 -41.37 -37.23
CA PRO A 61 44.50 -41.71 -37.85
C PRO A 61 44.27 -42.24 -39.25
N ALA A 62 44.96 -41.69 -40.24
CA ALA A 62 44.90 -42.18 -41.61
C ALA A 62 45.44 -43.63 -41.67
N PRO A 63 44.68 -44.61 -42.18
CA PRO A 63 45.24 -45.93 -42.49
C PRO A 63 46.25 -45.81 -43.65
N PRO A 64 47.21 -46.74 -43.79
CA PRO A 64 48.19 -46.70 -44.86
C PRO A 64 47.49 -46.69 -46.23
N ALA A 65 47.96 -45.81 -47.11
CA ALA A 65 47.35 -45.49 -48.38
C ALA A 65 47.12 -46.76 -49.24
N LYS A 66 45.85 -47.09 -49.48
CA LYS A 66 45.43 -47.86 -50.66
C LYS A 66 45.32 -46.89 -51.84
N PRO A 67 45.64 -47.31 -53.08
CA PRO A 67 45.54 -46.44 -54.24
C PRO A 67 44.09 -46.03 -54.46
N VAL A 68 43.78 -44.77 -54.15
CA VAL A 68 42.48 -44.17 -54.44
C VAL A 68 42.47 -43.79 -55.92
N ILE A 69 41.62 -44.46 -56.69
CA ILE A 69 41.20 -43.98 -58.00
C ILE A 69 40.53 -42.63 -57.76
N LYS A 70 41.16 -41.54 -58.21
CA LYS A 70 40.58 -40.20 -58.15
C LYS A 70 39.33 -40.20 -59.02
N PRO A 71 38.11 -39.96 -58.50
CA PRO A 71 37.02 -39.56 -59.39
C PRO A 71 37.48 -38.27 -60.07
N ALA A 72 37.31 -38.20 -61.39
CA ALA A 72 37.64 -37.01 -62.15
C ALA A 72 36.78 -35.86 -61.60
N VAL A 73 37.39 -34.99 -60.81
CA VAL A 73 36.76 -33.74 -60.38
C VAL A 73 36.63 -32.89 -61.64
N ASP A 74 35.40 -32.64 -62.07
CA ASP A 74 35.13 -31.73 -63.18
C ASP A 74 35.67 -30.33 -62.81
N ILE A 75 36.74 -29.93 -63.51
CA ILE A 75 37.44 -28.66 -63.31
C ILE A 75 36.47 -27.48 -63.50
N GLY A 76 35.43 -27.65 -64.34
CA GLY A 76 34.37 -26.66 -64.53
C GLY A 76 33.54 -26.43 -63.26
N GLN A 77 33.10 -27.51 -62.60
CA GLN A 77 32.36 -27.44 -61.33
C GLN A 77 33.22 -26.85 -60.21
N LEU A 78 34.51 -27.19 -60.15
CA LEU A 78 35.43 -26.64 -59.15
C LEU A 78 35.64 -25.12 -59.32
N HIS A 79 35.79 -24.66 -60.56
CA HIS A 79 35.89 -23.22 -60.87
C HIS A 79 34.58 -22.49 -60.53
N GLN A 80 33.43 -23.08 -60.81
CA GLN A 80 32.12 -22.52 -60.48
C GLN A 80 31.90 -22.43 -58.97
N MET A 81 32.26 -23.47 -58.22
CA MET A 81 32.16 -23.50 -56.76
C MET A 81 33.13 -22.51 -56.09
N SER A 82 34.34 -22.36 -56.62
CA SER A 82 35.31 -21.33 -56.19
C SER A 82 34.76 -19.91 -56.39
N ARG A 83 34.15 -19.65 -57.56
CA ARG A 83 33.52 -18.36 -57.86
C ARG A 83 32.37 -18.04 -56.91
N LEU A 84 31.44 -18.98 -56.71
CA LEU A 84 30.31 -18.82 -55.78
C LEU A 84 30.78 -18.63 -54.34
N THR A 85 31.82 -19.36 -53.91
CA THR A 85 32.41 -19.19 -52.56
C THR A 85 33.00 -17.78 -52.38
N ARG A 86 33.63 -17.24 -53.44
CA ARG A 86 34.18 -15.89 -53.42
C ARG A 86 33.08 -14.83 -53.38
N GLU A 87 32.02 -14.97 -54.17
CA GLU A 87 30.85 -14.10 -54.16
C GLU A 87 30.14 -14.13 -52.79
N LEU A 88 29.97 -15.32 -52.20
CA LEU A 88 29.39 -15.49 -50.87
C LEU A 88 30.25 -14.84 -49.77
N ASN A 89 31.59 -14.95 -49.86
CA ASN A 89 32.50 -14.30 -48.92
C ASN A 89 32.45 -12.77 -49.00
N VAL A 90 32.34 -12.22 -50.21
CA VAL A 90 32.18 -10.77 -50.41
C VAL A 90 30.84 -10.31 -49.83
N SER A 91 29.75 -11.05 -50.13
CA SER A 91 28.42 -10.74 -49.61
C SER A 91 28.36 -10.82 -48.08
N ASN A 92 28.95 -11.85 -47.46
CA ASN A 92 29.05 -11.97 -46.00
C ASN A 92 29.86 -10.84 -45.36
N LYS A 93 30.95 -10.41 -46.00
CA LYS A 93 31.74 -9.27 -45.51
C LYS A 93 30.93 -7.98 -45.56
N HIS A 94 30.18 -7.77 -46.65
CA HIS A 94 29.28 -6.62 -46.78
C HIS A 94 28.16 -6.65 -45.74
N LEU A 95 27.51 -7.80 -45.55
CA LEU A 95 26.44 -7.97 -44.56
C LEU A 95 26.92 -7.65 -43.15
N ARG A 96 28.11 -8.15 -42.76
CA ARG A 96 28.72 -7.85 -41.46
C ARG A 96 28.96 -6.35 -41.28
N SER A 97 29.41 -5.66 -42.33
CA SER A 97 29.62 -4.21 -42.29
C SER A 97 28.31 -3.45 -42.08
N VAL A 98 27.25 -3.83 -42.81
CA VAL A 98 25.93 -3.20 -42.68
C VAL A 98 25.35 -3.43 -41.29
N VAL A 99 25.45 -4.65 -40.76
CA VAL A 99 25.00 -4.97 -39.39
C VAL A 99 25.77 -4.19 -38.35
N HIS A 100 27.10 -4.08 -38.47
CA HIS A 100 27.90 -3.29 -37.54
C HIS A 100 27.53 -1.80 -37.56
N GLN A 101 27.27 -1.25 -38.75
CA GLN A 101 26.84 0.14 -38.87
C GLN A 101 25.47 0.36 -38.23
N ALA A 102 24.50 -0.51 -38.53
CA ALA A 102 23.16 -0.43 -37.95
C ALA A 102 23.18 -0.54 -36.41
N LEU A 103 24.01 -1.42 -35.85
CA LEU A 103 24.19 -1.54 -34.40
C LEU A 103 24.83 -0.29 -33.77
N ALA A 104 25.78 0.33 -34.46
CA ALA A 104 26.38 1.59 -34.01
C ALA A 104 25.35 2.73 -34.03
N ASP A 105 24.52 2.80 -35.06
CA ASP A 105 23.48 3.82 -35.18
C ASP A 105 22.39 3.64 -34.11
N ILE A 106 21.96 2.40 -33.82
CA ILE A 106 21.04 2.10 -32.72
C ILE A 106 21.64 2.51 -31.37
N LYS A 107 22.92 2.20 -31.12
CA LYS A 107 23.61 2.59 -29.89
C LYS A 107 23.66 4.11 -29.72
N ASN A 108 23.94 4.84 -30.80
CA ASN A 108 23.96 6.30 -30.78
C ASN A 108 22.57 6.88 -30.50
N HIS A 109 21.52 6.33 -31.11
CA HIS A 109 20.15 6.73 -30.81
C HIS A 109 19.76 6.45 -29.36
N LEU A 110 20.12 5.29 -28.80
CA LEU A 110 19.88 4.98 -27.37
C LEU A 110 20.56 6.00 -26.45
N GLY A 111 21.83 6.35 -26.71
CA GLY A 111 22.54 7.36 -25.94
C GLY A 111 21.91 8.76 -26.02
N GLN A 112 21.21 9.10 -27.11
CA GLN A 112 20.47 10.35 -27.22
C GLN A 112 19.22 10.40 -26.32
N PHE A 113 18.65 9.25 -25.95
CA PHE A 113 17.47 9.16 -25.08
C PHE A 113 17.81 9.12 -23.59
N GLU A 114 19.04 8.72 -23.20
CA GLU A 114 19.46 8.65 -21.79
C GLU A 114 19.36 10.01 -21.07
N GLY A 115 19.79 11.10 -21.70
CA GLY A 115 19.71 12.45 -21.13
C GLY A 115 18.27 12.93 -20.88
N PRO A 116 17.38 12.88 -21.88
CA PRO A 116 15.96 13.15 -21.70
C PRO A 116 15.28 12.27 -20.66
N LEU A 117 15.59 10.97 -20.60
CA LEU A 117 15.07 10.04 -19.59
C LEU A 117 15.46 10.46 -18.17
N GLY A 118 16.72 10.83 -17.95
CA GLY A 118 17.18 11.33 -16.65
C GLY A 118 16.48 12.63 -16.22
N LYS A 119 16.27 13.55 -17.16
CA LYS A 119 15.49 14.78 -16.89
C LYS A 119 14.03 14.48 -16.58
N LEU A 120 13.43 13.51 -17.28
CA LEU A 120 12.04 13.13 -17.04
C LEU A 120 11.88 12.52 -15.65
N ALA A 121 12.82 11.66 -15.24
CA ALA A 121 12.84 11.06 -13.90
C ALA A 121 13.00 12.13 -12.80
N GLN A 122 13.89 13.12 -13.01
CA GLN A 122 14.04 14.23 -12.07
C GLN A 122 12.74 15.05 -11.94
N VAL A 123 12.10 15.38 -13.07
CA VAL A 123 10.82 16.10 -13.06
C VAL A 123 9.71 15.29 -12.38
N GLU A 124 9.68 13.97 -12.58
CA GLU A 124 8.75 13.06 -11.91
C GLU A 124 8.97 13.07 -10.39
N GLN A 125 10.23 13.04 -9.94
CA GLN A 125 10.58 13.09 -8.51
C GLN A 125 10.19 14.44 -7.88
N GLU A 126 10.51 15.56 -8.53
CA GLU A 126 10.14 16.91 -8.09
C GLU A 126 8.61 17.07 -8.03
N ALA A 127 7.89 16.62 -9.06
CA ALA A 127 6.43 16.66 -9.09
C ALA A 127 5.80 15.80 -7.98
N THR A 128 6.36 14.62 -7.70
CA THR A 128 5.88 13.75 -6.62
C THR A 128 6.05 14.43 -5.25
N SER A 129 7.21 15.05 -5.01
CA SER A 129 7.46 15.80 -3.77
C SER A 129 6.52 17.01 -3.63
N GLU A 130 6.25 17.75 -4.71
CA GLU A 130 5.29 18.85 -4.68
C GLU A 130 3.86 18.37 -4.40
N VAL A 131 3.44 17.25 -5.00
CA VAL A 131 2.14 16.64 -4.73
C VAL A 131 2.01 16.24 -3.27
N GLU A 132 3.02 15.57 -2.69
CA GLU A 132 3.06 15.22 -1.26
C GLU A 132 2.97 16.47 -0.37
N ASN A 133 3.68 17.54 -0.70
CA ASN A 133 3.65 18.79 0.06
C ASN A 133 2.28 19.49 -0.01
N VAL A 134 1.69 19.60 -1.19
CA VAL A 134 0.36 20.19 -1.38
C VAL A 134 -0.70 19.35 -0.66
N TYR A 135 -0.56 18.03 -0.73
CA TYR A 135 -1.46 17.09 -0.07
C TYR A 135 -1.42 17.23 1.46
N ASN A 136 -0.21 17.29 2.04
CA ASN A 136 -0.04 17.50 3.47
C ASN A 136 -0.62 18.84 3.93
N LYS A 137 -0.38 19.90 3.16
CA LYS A 137 -0.94 21.23 3.46
C LYS A 137 -2.46 21.27 3.36
N LEU A 138 -3.04 20.55 2.40
CA LEU A 138 -4.50 20.40 2.29
C LEU A 138 -5.07 19.67 3.51
N LEU A 139 -4.38 18.64 4.00
CA LEU A 139 -4.77 17.91 5.20
C LEU A 139 -4.66 18.77 6.46
N GLU A 140 -3.61 19.57 6.61
CA GLU A 140 -3.47 20.53 7.73
C GLU A 140 -4.60 21.57 7.72
N LEU A 141 -4.95 22.11 6.53
CA LEU A 141 -6.04 23.07 6.37
C LEU A 141 -7.42 22.48 6.68
N GLN A 142 -7.60 21.17 6.48
CA GLN A 142 -8.81 20.45 6.87
C GLN A 142 -8.89 20.16 8.38
N GLY A 143 -7.81 20.43 9.12
CA GLY A 143 -7.69 20.15 10.54
C GLY A 143 -7.17 18.74 10.81
N ASN A 144 -6.31 18.62 11.82
CA ASN A 144 -5.66 17.37 12.20
C ASN A 144 -6.62 16.34 12.83
N ILE A 145 -7.86 16.74 13.15
CA ILE A 145 -8.89 15.88 13.73
C ILE A 145 -10.14 15.99 12.87
N ARG A 146 -10.53 14.88 12.23
CA ARG A 146 -11.78 14.78 11.47
C ARG A 146 -12.73 13.81 12.17
N VAL A 147 -14.03 14.03 11.98
CA VAL A 147 -15.10 13.24 12.57
C VAL A 147 -16.04 12.79 11.47
N PHE A 148 -16.05 11.47 11.21
CA PHE A 148 -16.97 10.85 10.27
C PHE A 148 -18.18 10.25 10.99
N CYS A 149 -19.39 10.50 10.46
CA CYS A 149 -20.62 9.93 10.98
C CYS A 149 -21.10 8.78 10.10
N CYS A 150 -21.02 7.54 10.59
CA CYS A 150 -21.51 6.36 9.89
C CYS A 150 -22.91 5.96 10.37
N CYS A 151 -23.91 6.17 9.54
CA CYS A 151 -25.30 5.79 9.83
C CYS A 151 -25.58 4.35 9.38
N ARG A 152 -26.22 3.54 10.22
CA ARG A 152 -26.62 2.16 9.87
C ARG A 152 -28.14 2.07 9.69
N LYS A 153 -28.60 1.21 8.78
CA LYS A 153 -30.03 0.86 8.67
C LYS A 153 -30.48 0.16 9.95
N SER A 154 -31.48 0.72 10.62
CA SER A 154 -32.19 0.09 11.73
C SER A 154 -33.43 -0.63 11.22
N SER A 155 -33.75 -1.80 11.77
CA SER A 155 -34.99 -2.55 11.51
C SER A 155 -36.21 -1.95 12.23
N ALA A 156 -36.01 -1.04 13.18
CA ALA A 156 -37.06 -0.30 13.87
C ALA A 156 -37.01 1.20 13.52
N SER A 157 -38.19 1.84 13.53
CA SER A 157 -38.49 3.25 13.23
C SER A 157 -37.26 4.17 13.24
N SER A 158 -36.83 4.58 12.05
CA SER A 158 -35.67 5.45 11.84
C SER A 158 -35.91 6.82 12.46
N CYS A 159 -35.13 7.18 13.49
CA CYS A 159 -35.06 8.56 13.98
C CYS A 159 -34.24 9.49 13.06
N LEU A 160 -33.65 8.93 11.99
CA LEU A 160 -32.88 9.63 10.97
C LEU A 160 -33.83 10.14 9.89
N GLU A 161 -33.94 11.46 9.75
CA GLU A 161 -34.87 12.13 8.81
C GLU A 161 -34.17 12.47 7.49
N LYS A 162 -32.97 13.05 7.56
CA LYS A 162 -32.18 13.44 6.39
C LYS A 162 -30.69 13.27 6.69
N THR A 163 -29.97 12.74 5.71
CA THR A 163 -28.51 12.73 5.66
C THR A 163 -28.07 13.46 4.42
N ASP A 164 -27.25 14.48 4.61
CA ASP A 164 -26.43 15.10 3.56
C ASP A 164 -24.96 14.73 3.84
N ASP A 165 -24.04 15.05 2.93
CA ASP A 165 -22.63 14.68 3.01
C ASP A 165 -21.91 15.19 4.27
N GLN A 166 -22.42 16.24 4.92
CA GLN A 166 -21.85 16.84 6.13
C GLN A 166 -22.89 17.12 7.23
N GLU A 167 -24.17 16.85 7.00
CA GLU A 167 -25.24 17.15 7.96
C GLU A 167 -26.14 15.93 8.20
N VAL A 168 -26.40 15.65 9.48
CA VAL A 168 -27.39 14.65 9.91
C VAL A 168 -28.50 15.33 10.68
N VAL A 169 -29.75 15.00 10.31
CA VAL A 169 -30.96 15.47 10.99
C VAL A 169 -31.64 14.31 11.70
N VAL A 170 -31.77 14.43 13.03
CA VAL A 170 -32.40 13.44 13.90
C VAL A 170 -33.69 14.00 14.48
N VAL A 171 -34.78 13.23 14.39
CA VAL A 171 -36.06 13.54 15.02
C VAL A 171 -36.30 12.58 16.17
N GLN A 172 -36.40 13.13 17.38
CA GLN A 172 -36.70 12.36 18.58
C GLN A 172 -37.78 13.06 19.40
N LYS A 173 -38.90 12.35 19.65
CA LYS A 173 -40.02 12.86 20.47
C LYS A 173 -40.51 14.25 20.01
N GLY A 174 -40.60 14.49 18.70
CA GLY A 174 -41.03 15.77 18.11
C GLY A 174 -39.96 16.87 18.08
N SER A 175 -38.78 16.66 18.68
CA SER A 175 -37.65 17.59 18.59
C SER A 175 -36.74 17.21 17.43
N ARG A 176 -36.46 18.18 16.56
CA ARG A 176 -35.53 18.07 15.43
C ARG A 176 -34.17 18.63 15.83
N LYS A 177 -33.12 17.82 15.74
CA LYS A 177 -31.74 18.23 16.02
C LYS A 177 -30.87 18.02 14.79
N LYS A 178 -30.01 19.01 14.52
CA LYS A 178 -29.05 18.99 13.43
C LYS A 178 -27.64 18.82 13.98
N PHE A 179 -26.85 17.99 13.32
CA PHE A 179 -25.45 17.75 13.65
C PHE A 179 -24.60 17.86 12.38
N GLN A 180 -23.45 18.51 12.48
CA GLN A 180 -22.49 18.65 11.38
C GLN A 180 -21.24 17.83 11.65
N PHE A 181 -20.69 17.25 10.58
CA PHE A 181 -19.53 16.36 10.57
C PHE A 181 -18.67 16.65 9.34
N ASP A 182 -17.42 16.21 9.34
CA ASP A 182 -16.53 16.36 8.18
C ASP A 182 -17.00 15.51 7.00
N LYS A 183 -17.56 14.34 7.30
CA LYS A 183 -18.25 13.47 6.34
C LYS A 183 -19.34 12.65 7.03
N VAL A 184 -20.45 12.45 6.33
CA VAL A 184 -21.55 11.57 6.74
C VAL A 184 -21.69 10.44 5.73
N TYR A 185 -21.62 9.21 6.22
CA TYR A 185 -21.92 8.00 5.47
C TYR A 185 -23.36 7.60 5.75
N SER A 186 -24.16 7.56 4.69
CA SER A 186 -25.57 7.21 4.79
C SER A 186 -25.73 5.71 5.00
N PRO A 187 -26.93 5.23 5.38
CA PRO A 187 -27.17 3.80 5.53
C PRO A 187 -27.02 2.96 4.25
N SER A 188 -26.84 3.59 3.09
CA SER A 188 -26.52 2.91 1.82
C SER A 188 -25.04 2.92 1.47
N SER A 189 -24.19 3.65 2.20
CA SER A 189 -22.75 3.65 1.99
C SER A 189 -22.16 2.27 2.28
N THR A 190 -21.18 1.87 1.47
CA THR A 190 -20.50 0.58 1.62
C THR A 190 -19.24 0.70 2.49
N GLN A 191 -18.61 -0.43 2.79
CA GLN A 191 -17.33 -0.46 3.52
C GLN A 191 -16.21 0.15 2.68
N GLU A 192 -16.27 -0.02 1.36
CA GLU A 192 -15.34 0.57 0.40
C GLU A 192 -15.44 2.10 0.40
N ASP A 193 -16.65 2.66 0.49
CA ASP A 193 -16.84 4.13 0.58
C ASP A 193 -16.20 4.71 1.86
N VAL A 194 -16.40 4.01 2.99
CA VAL A 194 -15.82 4.41 4.27
C VAL A 194 -14.30 4.31 4.22
N PHE A 195 -13.78 3.20 3.70
CA PHE A 195 -12.35 2.99 3.53
C PHE A 195 -11.74 4.07 2.63
N ALA A 196 -12.36 4.38 1.49
CA ALA A 196 -11.90 5.39 0.55
C ALA A 196 -11.77 6.78 1.20
N GLY A 197 -12.67 7.14 2.12
CA GLY A 197 -12.54 8.39 2.88
C GLY A 197 -11.45 8.39 3.95
N THR A 198 -11.02 7.21 4.42
CA THR A 198 -9.91 7.06 5.37
C THR A 198 -8.53 6.93 4.70
N LEU A 199 -8.50 6.56 3.41
CA LEU A 199 -7.26 6.43 2.63
C LEU A 199 -6.31 7.62 2.79
N PRO A 200 -6.77 8.88 2.75
CA PRO A 200 -5.88 10.02 2.92
C PRO A 200 -5.02 10.02 4.18
N VAL A 201 -5.60 9.55 5.28
CA VAL A 201 -4.90 9.49 6.55
C VAL A 201 -3.93 8.32 6.53
N ILE A 202 -4.37 7.18 6.00
CA ILE A 202 -3.54 5.98 5.88
C ILE A 202 -2.29 6.26 5.02
N THR A 203 -2.44 6.96 3.89
CA THR A 203 -1.30 7.39 3.06
C THR A 203 -0.32 8.27 3.84
N SER A 204 -0.84 9.17 4.69
CA SER A 204 0.04 9.99 5.54
C SER A 204 0.90 9.15 6.50
N CYS A 205 0.42 7.97 6.92
CA CYS A 205 1.25 7.07 7.71
C CYS A 205 2.47 6.55 6.93
N VAL A 206 2.30 6.29 5.63
CA VAL A 206 3.41 5.87 4.74
C VAL A 206 4.44 6.99 4.60
N ASP A 207 3.99 8.25 4.66
CA ASP A 207 4.86 9.43 4.59
C ASP A 207 5.57 9.73 5.93
N GLY A 208 5.37 8.91 6.97
CA GLY A 208 6.03 9.04 8.27
C GLY A 208 5.24 9.83 9.32
N TYR A 209 3.94 10.06 9.11
CA TYR A 209 3.09 10.69 10.12
C TYR A 209 2.46 9.65 11.05
N ASN A 210 2.23 10.03 12.30
CA ASN A 210 1.41 9.23 13.21
C ASN A 210 -0.07 9.46 12.91
N VAL A 211 -0.81 8.36 12.80
CA VAL A 211 -2.21 8.35 12.41
C VAL A 211 -3.02 7.57 13.42
N CYS A 212 -4.19 8.08 13.82
CA CYS A 212 -5.14 7.33 14.63
C CYS A 212 -6.52 7.32 13.98
N ILE A 213 -7.13 6.14 13.88
CA ILE A 213 -8.53 5.98 13.45
C ILE A 213 -9.33 5.38 14.60
N LEU A 214 -10.38 6.10 15.05
CA LEU A 214 -11.17 5.74 16.23
C LEU A 214 -12.62 5.40 15.83
N ALA A 215 -13.07 4.17 16.11
CA ALA A 215 -14.48 3.82 16.02
C ALA A 215 -15.18 4.04 17.38
N TYR A 216 -16.11 4.99 17.43
CA TYR A 216 -16.86 5.36 18.63
C TYR A 216 -18.38 5.22 18.44
N GLY A 217 -19.10 4.78 19.49
CA GLY A 217 -20.55 4.59 19.46
C GLY A 217 -21.04 3.57 20.48
N GLN A 218 -22.37 3.48 20.66
CA GLN A 218 -22.98 2.50 21.55
C GLN A 218 -22.76 1.05 21.09
N THR A 219 -22.92 0.08 21.98
CA THR A 219 -22.95 -1.33 21.60
C THR A 219 -24.00 -1.59 20.48
N GLY A 220 -23.60 -2.33 19.44
CA GLY A 220 -24.44 -2.62 18.27
C GLY A 220 -24.47 -1.55 17.16
N SER A 221 -23.83 -0.38 17.36
CA SER A 221 -23.84 0.70 16.36
C SER A 221 -23.05 0.41 15.08
N GLY A 222 -22.16 -0.60 15.09
CA GLY A 222 -21.35 -0.99 13.93
C GLY A 222 -19.86 -0.67 14.03
N LYS A 223 -19.33 -0.25 15.19
CA LYS A 223 -17.89 0.05 15.37
C LYS A 223 -16.95 -1.04 14.84
N THR A 224 -17.12 -2.27 15.32
CA THR A 224 -16.33 -3.43 14.89
C THR A 224 -16.54 -3.77 13.42
N TYR A 225 -17.76 -3.57 12.90
CA TYR A 225 -18.03 -3.74 11.47
C TYR A 225 -17.26 -2.70 10.65
N THR A 226 -17.26 -1.42 11.03
CA THR A 226 -16.47 -0.40 10.33
C THR A 226 -14.97 -0.68 10.38
N MET A 227 -14.44 -1.08 11.54
CA MET A 227 -12.99 -1.27 11.71
C MET A 227 -12.49 -2.58 11.10
N MET A 228 -13.18 -3.69 11.33
CA MET A 228 -12.76 -5.04 10.91
C MET A 228 -13.54 -5.55 9.69
N GLY A 229 -14.84 -5.25 9.62
CA GLY A 229 -15.73 -5.74 8.58
C GLY A 229 -16.07 -7.22 8.68
N SER A 230 -16.48 -7.80 7.57
CA SER A 230 -16.64 -9.25 7.39
C SER A 230 -15.64 -9.77 6.35
N LYS A 231 -15.59 -11.09 6.16
CA LYS A 231 -14.73 -11.69 5.13
C LYS A 231 -15.09 -11.21 3.72
N GLU A 232 -16.37 -10.95 3.49
CA GLU A 232 -16.92 -10.50 2.20
C GLU A 232 -16.87 -8.97 2.05
N ASN A 233 -16.92 -8.24 3.17
CA ASN A 233 -16.92 -6.77 3.20
C ASN A 233 -15.86 -6.29 4.21
N PRO A 234 -14.57 -6.30 3.84
CA PRO A 234 -13.48 -5.93 4.72
C PRO A 234 -13.63 -4.50 5.24
N GLY A 235 -13.36 -4.29 6.53
CA GLY A 235 -13.40 -2.97 7.15
C GLY A 235 -12.12 -2.17 6.91
N VAL A 236 -12.04 -1.00 7.53
CA VAL A 236 -10.92 -0.05 7.36
C VAL A 236 -9.56 -0.70 7.65
N GLY A 237 -9.47 -1.50 8.70
CA GLY A 237 -8.22 -2.17 9.08
C GLY A 237 -7.78 -3.24 8.10
N MET A 238 -8.72 -3.98 7.50
CA MET A 238 -8.42 -4.97 6.46
C MET A 238 -8.06 -4.28 5.13
N GLY A 239 -8.81 -3.24 4.76
CA GLY A 239 -8.55 -2.39 3.59
C GLY A 239 -7.15 -1.76 3.62
N THR A 240 -6.69 -1.34 4.81
CA THR A 240 -5.34 -0.78 5.02
C THR A 240 -4.26 -1.76 4.54
N GLY A 241 -4.41 -3.06 4.84
CA GLY A 241 -3.47 -4.09 4.37
C GLY A 241 -3.38 -4.16 2.85
N TYR A 242 -4.53 -4.16 2.16
CA TYR A 242 -4.59 -4.15 0.69
C TYR A 242 -3.93 -2.92 0.07
N ARG A 243 -4.08 -1.74 0.69
CA ARG A 243 -3.45 -0.51 0.20
C ARG A 243 -1.94 -0.51 0.38
N CYS A 244 -1.44 -0.92 1.56
CA CYS A 244 0.00 -1.04 1.80
C CYS A 244 0.67 -1.91 0.72
N ARG A 245 0.04 -3.01 0.30
CA ARG A 245 0.54 -3.84 -0.81
C ARG A 245 0.59 -3.13 -2.16
N SER A 246 -0.44 -2.36 -2.49
CA SER A 246 -0.49 -1.63 -3.77
C SER A 246 0.64 -0.61 -3.86
N ASP A 247 0.96 0.05 -2.75
CA ASP A 247 2.07 1.01 -2.66
C ASP A 247 3.45 0.31 -2.57
N ILE A 248 3.53 -0.95 -2.11
CA ILE A 248 4.75 -1.81 -2.16
C ILE A 248 5.01 -2.33 -3.58
N ASN A 249 3.98 -2.80 -4.28
CA ASN A 249 4.10 -3.42 -5.61
C ASN A 249 4.11 -2.39 -6.75
N GLY A 250 3.51 -1.20 -6.54
CA GLY A 250 3.55 -0.08 -7.49
C GLY A 250 4.92 0.60 -7.53
N SER A 251 5.71 0.50 -6.47
CA SER A 251 7.10 0.98 -6.41
C SER A 251 8.08 -0.06 -6.97
N ASN A 252 7.91 -0.44 -8.23
CA ASN A 252 8.99 -1.06 -9.01
C ASN A 252 10.11 -0.05 -9.37
N GLN A 253 10.08 1.16 -8.82
CA GLN A 253 11.21 2.08 -8.84
C GLN A 253 12.09 1.80 -7.63
N THR A 254 13.34 1.50 -7.95
CA THR A 254 14.50 1.07 -7.17
C THR A 254 14.93 1.99 -6.01
N GLU A 255 14.08 2.85 -5.47
CA GLU A 255 14.54 3.94 -4.58
C GLU A 255 13.93 3.96 -3.18
N LYS A 256 12.86 3.22 -2.87
CA LYS A 256 12.32 3.17 -1.49
C LYS A 256 12.11 1.73 -1.02
N GLN A 257 13.07 1.17 -0.28
CA GLN A 257 12.84 -0.03 0.52
C GLN A 257 11.95 0.32 1.70
N ARG A 258 10.74 -0.25 1.74
CA ARG A 258 9.77 -0.02 2.82
C ARG A 258 9.60 -1.32 3.61
N THR A 259 9.86 -1.25 4.91
CA THR A 259 9.69 -2.35 5.85
C THR A 259 8.50 -2.03 6.76
N PHE A 260 7.52 -2.92 6.80
CA PHE A 260 6.35 -2.75 7.65
C PHE A 260 6.55 -3.56 8.93
N TRP A 261 6.37 -2.92 10.08
CA TRP A 261 6.43 -3.57 11.39
C TRP A 261 5.06 -3.46 12.05
N CYS A 262 4.33 -4.55 12.23
CA CYS A 262 3.06 -4.44 12.94
C CYS A 262 3.27 -4.41 14.46
N PHE A 263 2.72 -3.37 15.09
CA PHE A 263 2.69 -3.22 16.54
C PHE A 263 1.33 -3.64 17.07
N PHE A 264 1.28 -4.78 17.74
CA PHE A 264 0.37 -4.96 18.87
C PHE A 264 -1.12 -4.79 18.72
N PHE A 265 -1.78 -5.91 18.99
CA PHE A 265 -3.02 -5.97 19.73
C PHE A 265 -2.82 -5.54 21.19
N LEU A 266 -3.53 -4.49 21.62
CA LEU A 266 -3.74 -4.16 23.04
C LEU A 266 -5.23 -4.26 23.34
N GLU A 267 -5.60 -5.22 24.16
CA GLU A 267 -6.91 -5.23 24.81
C GLU A 267 -6.81 -4.57 26.16
N MET A 268 -7.42 -3.41 26.30
CA MET A 268 -7.58 -2.75 27.59
C MET A 268 -8.82 -3.34 28.27
N SER A 269 -8.63 -4.41 29.05
CA SER A 269 -9.65 -4.94 29.95
C SER A 269 -9.58 -4.25 31.30
N TYR A 270 -10.73 -3.87 31.84
CA TYR A 270 -10.83 -3.11 33.09
C TYR A 270 -11.10 -3.98 34.34
N THR A 271 -11.23 -5.31 34.21
CA THR A 271 -11.70 -6.18 35.31
C THR A 271 -10.65 -7.04 36.00
N LEU A 272 -9.37 -6.99 35.63
CA LEU A 272 -8.34 -7.63 36.45
C LEU A 272 -7.19 -6.68 36.73
N ASP A 273 -6.90 -6.55 38.03
CA ASP A 273 -5.71 -5.93 38.57
C ASP A 273 -4.45 -6.39 37.82
N SER A 274 -3.61 -5.40 37.53
CA SER A 274 -2.16 -5.50 37.39
C SER A 274 -1.59 -6.63 36.53
N THR A 275 -1.54 -6.40 35.23
CA THR A 275 -0.19 -6.22 34.67
C THR A 275 -0.07 -4.73 34.39
N ALA A 276 0.79 -4.05 35.13
CA ALA A 276 1.00 -2.62 34.96
C ALA A 276 1.54 -2.39 33.55
N LEU A 277 0.66 -2.05 32.61
CA LEU A 277 1.06 -1.53 31.30
C LEU A 277 1.84 -0.25 31.57
N ASP A 278 3.16 -0.41 31.58
CA ASP A 278 4.13 0.66 31.78
C ASP A 278 4.33 1.36 30.44
N ILE A 279 3.42 2.30 30.16
CA ILE A 279 3.45 3.10 28.95
C ILE A 279 4.58 4.11 29.11
N ARG A 280 5.65 3.92 28.33
CA ARG A 280 6.81 4.81 28.27
C ARG A 280 6.77 5.57 26.96
N VAL A 281 6.66 6.90 27.04
CA VAL A 281 6.74 7.79 25.88
C VAL A 281 8.16 8.32 25.80
N LEU A 282 8.92 7.94 24.76
CA LEU A 282 10.30 8.34 24.52
C LEU A 282 10.37 9.08 23.17
N GLY A 283 10.43 10.41 23.22
CA GLY A 283 10.42 11.25 22.02
C GLY A 283 9.14 11.04 21.19
N LYS A 284 9.30 10.60 19.95
CA LYS A 284 8.21 10.25 19.02
C LYS A 284 7.80 8.77 19.05
N SER A 285 8.23 8.00 20.06
CA SER A 285 7.92 6.55 20.18
C SER A 285 7.20 6.22 21.50
N VAL A 286 6.18 5.36 21.42
CA VAL A 286 5.53 4.77 22.61
C VAL A 286 6.02 3.34 22.73
N SER A 287 6.66 3.04 23.86
CA SER A 287 7.07 1.70 24.21
C SER A 287 6.24 1.20 25.38
N VAL A 288 5.68 0.01 25.23
CA VAL A 288 4.97 -0.70 26.29
C VAL A 288 5.68 -2.04 26.45
N PRO A 289 6.48 -2.23 27.51
CA PRO A 289 7.19 -3.48 27.75
C PRO A 289 6.22 -4.66 27.92
N GLY A 290 6.61 -5.85 27.45
CA GLY A 290 5.79 -7.07 27.55
C GLY A 290 4.83 -7.29 26.37
N LEU A 291 4.85 -6.39 25.40
CA LEU A 291 4.17 -6.54 24.14
C LEU A 291 5.05 -7.41 23.17
N THR A 292 4.50 -8.51 22.60
CA THR A 292 4.87 -9.36 21.40
C THR A 292 4.94 -8.73 19.95
N ARG A 293 6.10 -8.31 19.44
CA ARG A 293 6.19 -7.64 18.12
C ARG A 293 6.07 -8.67 17.00
N VAL A 294 5.32 -8.38 15.96
CA VAL A 294 5.17 -9.26 14.80
C VAL A 294 5.66 -8.52 13.56
N GLU A 295 6.72 -9.05 12.96
CA GLU A 295 7.18 -8.56 11.66
C GLU A 295 6.15 -8.89 10.59
N VAL A 296 5.84 -7.92 9.72
CA VAL A 296 4.83 -8.07 8.70
C VAL A 296 5.44 -7.69 7.36
N ARG A 297 5.61 -8.68 6.49
CA ARG A 297 6.23 -8.47 5.16
C ARG A 297 5.21 -8.49 4.04
N THR A 298 4.08 -9.12 4.29
CA THR A 298 3.03 -9.32 3.30
C THR A 298 1.69 -8.83 3.81
N GLU A 299 0.79 -8.55 2.88
CA GLU A 299 -0.61 -8.28 3.17
C GLU A 299 -1.24 -9.41 4.01
N ALA A 300 -0.91 -10.66 3.70
CA ALA A 300 -1.40 -11.82 4.44
C ALA A 300 -0.95 -11.79 5.91
N ASP A 301 0.23 -11.25 6.21
CA ASP A 301 0.70 -11.08 7.59
C ASP A 301 -0.14 -10.02 8.32
N ILE A 302 -0.48 -8.90 7.66
CA ILE A 302 -1.36 -7.86 8.24
C ILE A 302 -2.72 -8.48 8.57
N LEU A 303 -3.32 -9.20 7.62
CA LEU A 303 -4.61 -9.88 7.82
C LEU A 303 -4.51 -10.89 8.98
N THR A 304 -3.40 -11.64 9.06
CA THR A 304 -3.16 -12.61 10.13
C THR A 304 -3.05 -11.93 11.50
N VAL A 305 -2.36 -10.79 11.60
CA VAL A 305 -2.25 -10.03 12.85
C VAL A 305 -3.60 -9.44 13.26
N MET A 306 -4.36 -8.91 12.31
CA MET A 306 -5.71 -8.39 12.56
C MET A 306 -6.67 -9.49 13.03
N GLU A 307 -6.67 -10.65 12.37
CA GLU A 307 -7.43 -11.82 12.81
C GLU A 307 -6.98 -12.34 14.18
N MET A 308 -5.67 -12.34 14.45
CA MET A 308 -5.13 -12.73 15.74
C MET A 308 -5.61 -11.78 16.84
N GLY A 309 -5.68 -10.48 16.56
CA GLY A 309 -6.27 -9.50 17.45
C GLY A 309 -7.73 -9.82 17.77
N GLU A 310 -8.56 -10.04 16.76
CA GLU A 310 -9.98 -10.35 16.98
C GLU A 310 -10.18 -11.68 17.73
N LYS A 311 -9.37 -12.71 17.43
CA LYS A 311 -9.37 -13.98 18.18
C LYS A 311 -9.00 -13.77 19.65
N ASN A 312 -7.96 -12.99 19.92
CA ASN A 312 -7.53 -12.68 21.27
C ASN A 312 -8.61 -11.91 22.04
N ARG A 313 -9.24 -10.91 21.42
CA ARG A 313 -10.37 -10.17 22.01
C ARG A 313 -11.51 -11.09 22.39
N LYS A 314 -11.85 -12.04 21.53
CA LYS A 314 -12.92 -13.01 21.79
C LYS A 314 -12.57 -13.97 22.92
N ILE A 315 -11.34 -14.48 22.97
CA ILE A 315 -10.86 -15.37 24.04
C ILE A 315 -10.83 -14.64 25.39
N ALA A 316 -10.30 -13.42 25.41
CA ALA A 316 -10.21 -12.59 26.60
C ALA A 316 -11.58 -12.20 27.15
N SER A 317 -12.53 -11.84 26.27
CA SER A 317 -13.94 -11.66 26.60
C SER A 317 -14.51 -12.89 27.32
N ILE A 318 -14.28 -14.09 26.79
CA ILE A 318 -14.74 -15.35 27.41
C ILE A 318 -14.05 -15.59 28.77
N LYS A 319 -12.73 -15.42 28.85
CA LYS A 319 -11.93 -15.69 30.07
C LYS A 319 -12.26 -14.73 31.22
N MET A 320 -12.60 -13.48 30.90
CA MET A 320 -12.92 -12.44 31.89
C MET A 320 -14.43 -12.31 32.16
N ASN A 321 -15.25 -13.18 31.55
CA ASN A 321 -16.72 -13.08 31.55
C ASN A 321 -17.21 -11.67 31.13
N ILE A 322 -16.47 -11.07 30.19
CA ILE A 322 -16.69 -9.75 29.65
C ILE A 322 -17.29 -9.90 28.25
N GLN A 323 -18.22 -9.02 27.89
CA GLN A 323 -18.66 -8.90 26.50
C GLN A 323 -17.63 -8.07 25.72
N SER A 324 -17.25 -8.47 24.51
CA SER A 324 -16.25 -7.75 23.69
C SER A 324 -16.57 -6.27 23.45
N SER A 325 -17.82 -5.86 23.63
CA SER A 325 -18.26 -4.46 23.60
C SER A 325 -17.84 -3.64 24.83
N ARG A 326 -17.20 -4.25 25.82
CA ARG A 326 -16.79 -3.65 27.08
C ARG A 326 -15.26 -3.56 27.26
N SER A 327 -14.49 -3.97 26.26
CA SER A 327 -13.05 -3.70 26.17
C SER A 327 -12.74 -2.83 24.95
N HIS A 328 -11.68 -2.03 25.04
CA HIS A 328 -11.13 -1.32 23.89
C HIS A 328 -10.12 -2.22 23.19
N LEU A 329 -10.20 -2.26 21.87
CA LEU A 329 -9.22 -2.90 21.01
C LEU A 329 -8.38 -1.83 20.33
N VAL A 330 -7.07 -1.87 20.57
CA VAL A 330 -6.08 -1.05 19.86
C VAL A 330 -5.17 -1.95 19.05
N VAL A 331 -5.01 -1.65 17.76
CA VAL A 331 -4.02 -2.27 16.87
C VAL A 331 -3.14 -1.17 16.32
N ALA A 332 -1.82 -1.31 16.41
CA ALA A 332 -0.88 -0.37 15.82
C ALA A 332 -0.06 -1.01 14.66
N LEU A 333 0.37 -0.19 13.73
CA LEU A 333 1.20 -0.59 12.61
C LEU A 333 2.27 0.49 12.47
N GLU A 334 3.51 0.13 12.74
CA GLU A 334 4.66 0.97 12.46
C GLU A 334 5.09 0.72 11.01
N VAL A 335 5.29 1.78 10.27
CA VAL A 335 5.68 1.76 8.86
C VAL A 335 7.03 2.46 8.79
N GLU A 336 8.07 1.70 8.49
CA GLU A 336 9.40 2.23 8.27
C GLU A 336 9.70 2.29 6.77
N GLY A 337 9.90 3.49 6.25
CA GLY A 337 10.40 3.72 4.91
C GLY A 337 11.87 4.06 4.95
N SER A 338 12.65 3.52 4.02
CA SER A 338 14.02 3.99 3.75
C SER A 338 14.11 4.37 2.28
N ASP A 339 14.62 5.57 2.02
CA ASP A 339 14.95 6.04 0.68
C ASP A 339 16.42 5.71 0.40
N GLU A 340 16.69 4.84 -0.57
CA GLU A 340 18.04 4.39 -0.91
C GLU A 340 18.87 5.49 -1.57
N VAL A 341 18.24 6.53 -2.14
CA VAL A 341 18.92 7.63 -2.83
C VAL A 341 19.29 8.75 -1.88
N SER A 342 18.34 9.16 -1.02
CA SER A 342 18.60 10.20 -0.03
C SER A 342 19.21 9.67 1.27
N GLY A 343 19.12 8.36 1.52
CA GLY A 343 19.48 7.73 2.78
C GLY A 343 18.56 8.10 3.95
N LEU A 344 17.45 8.81 3.68
CA LEU A 344 16.51 9.24 4.71
C LEU A 344 15.60 8.08 5.11
N THR A 345 15.35 7.96 6.41
CA THR A 345 14.36 7.03 6.96
C THR A 345 13.13 7.79 7.43
N SER A 346 11.95 7.30 7.05
CA SER A 346 10.67 7.73 7.60
C SER A 346 10.12 6.64 8.51
N CYS A 347 9.50 7.03 9.62
CA CYS A 347 8.78 6.11 10.49
C CYS A 347 7.44 6.74 10.85
N GLY A 348 6.34 6.07 10.49
CA GLY A 348 4.98 6.48 10.81
C GLY A 348 4.24 5.38 11.55
N MET A 349 3.32 5.75 12.43
CA MET A 349 2.53 4.79 13.21
C MET A 349 1.04 4.95 12.94
N LEU A 350 0.40 3.93 12.36
CA LEU A 350 -1.05 3.84 12.18
C LEU A 350 -1.67 3.09 13.34
N THR A 351 -2.55 3.74 14.09
CA THR A 351 -3.26 3.17 15.24
C THR A 351 -4.75 3.06 14.94
N LEU A 352 -5.25 1.83 14.87
CA LEU A 352 -6.66 1.50 14.67
C LEU A 352 -7.30 1.14 16.02
N CYS A 353 -8.35 1.85 16.39
CA CYS A 353 -9.00 1.71 17.70
C CYS A 353 -10.49 1.37 17.55
N ASP A 354 -10.89 0.18 17.97
CA ASP A 354 -12.31 -0.16 18.19
C ASP A 354 -12.65 -0.01 19.67
N LEU A 355 -13.28 1.12 20.01
CA LEU A 355 -13.57 1.49 21.38
C LEU A 355 -14.73 0.68 21.96
N ALA A 356 -14.77 0.55 23.28
CA ALA A 356 -15.91 0.00 24.00
C ALA A 356 -17.20 0.84 23.79
N GLY A 357 -18.35 0.25 24.07
CA GLY A 357 -19.65 0.89 23.97
C GLY A 357 -19.76 2.15 24.84
N SER A 358 -20.31 3.23 24.27
CA SER A 358 -20.50 4.51 24.95
C SER A 358 -21.84 4.66 25.70
N GLU A 359 -22.54 3.54 25.95
CA GLU A 359 -23.77 3.54 26.73
C GLU A 359 -23.59 4.11 28.15
N ARG A 360 -24.57 4.92 28.57
CA ARG A 360 -24.59 5.49 29.92
C ARG A 360 -24.97 4.42 30.94
N ILE A 361 -24.18 4.31 32.01
CA ILE A 361 -24.46 3.44 33.17
C ILE A 361 -25.85 3.68 33.75
N SER A 362 -26.32 4.92 33.76
CA SER A 362 -27.65 5.27 34.30
C SER A 362 -28.82 4.62 33.56
N LYS A 363 -28.60 4.07 32.36
CA LYS A 363 -29.60 3.35 31.57
C LYS A 363 -29.43 1.83 31.64
N THR A 364 -28.45 1.35 32.40
CA THR A 364 -28.16 -0.07 32.57
C THR A 364 -28.55 -0.50 33.97
N GLU A 365 -29.25 -1.62 34.12
CA GLU A 365 -29.55 -2.27 35.41
C GLU A 365 -28.32 -3.05 35.94
N ALA A 366 -27.13 -2.47 35.78
CA ALA A 366 -25.87 -3.13 36.12
C ALA A 366 -25.59 -3.01 37.62
N GLU A 367 -25.47 -4.15 38.31
CA GLU A 367 -25.15 -4.23 39.74
C GLU A 367 -23.78 -4.88 40.00
N GLY A 368 -23.20 -4.61 41.18
CA GLY A 368 -21.97 -5.23 41.65
C GLY A 368 -20.76 -5.00 40.71
N GLN A 369 -20.06 -6.07 40.36
CA GLN A 369 -18.83 -6.01 39.55
C GLN A 369 -19.06 -5.45 38.13
N ARG A 370 -20.28 -5.62 37.57
CA ARG A 370 -20.66 -5.04 36.27
C ARG A 370 -20.76 -3.51 36.31
N LEU A 371 -21.13 -2.94 37.46
CA LEU A 371 -21.17 -1.49 37.64
C LEU A 371 -19.75 -0.89 37.67
N VAL A 372 -18.82 -1.55 38.37
CA VAL A 372 -17.42 -1.15 38.45
C VAL A 372 -16.76 -1.16 37.07
N GLU A 373 -17.01 -2.22 36.29
CA GLU A 373 -16.57 -2.35 34.91
C GLU A 373 -17.12 -1.22 34.02
N ALA A 374 -18.45 -1.01 34.04
CA ALA A 374 -19.09 0.03 33.24
C ALA A 374 -18.61 1.44 33.62
N ALA A 375 -18.33 1.69 34.91
CA ALA A 375 -17.73 2.93 35.40
C ALA A 375 -16.32 3.14 34.85
N ALA A 376 -15.49 2.10 34.81
CA ALA A 376 -14.13 2.18 34.27
C ALA A 376 -14.10 2.45 32.76
N ILE A 377 -14.98 1.80 31.99
CA ILE A 377 -15.15 2.06 30.55
C ILE A 377 -15.52 3.52 30.32
N ASN A 378 -16.55 4.01 31.01
CA ASN A 378 -16.98 5.40 30.88
C ASN A 378 -15.93 6.40 31.35
N LYS A 379 -15.11 6.06 32.35
CA LYS A 379 -13.97 6.89 32.77
C LYS A 379 -12.97 7.08 31.63
N SER A 380 -12.61 6.01 30.92
CA SER A 380 -11.67 6.10 29.80
C SER A 380 -12.21 6.89 28.61
N LEU A 381 -13.48 6.70 28.25
CA LEU A 381 -14.14 7.46 27.18
C LEU A 381 -14.33 8.94 27.58
N THR A 382 -14.61 9.22 28.85
CA THR A 382 -14.69 10.59 29.37
C THR A 382 -13.33 11.28 29.33
N ALA A 383 -12.25 10.59 29.73
CA ALA A 383 -10.90 11.11 29.64
C ALA A 383 -10.50 11.41 28.18
N LEU A 384 -10.89 10.54 27.24
CA LEU A 384 -10.68 10.77 25.81
C LEU A 384 -11.43 12.02 25.31
N GLY A 385 -12.68 12.21 25.74
CA GLY A 385 -13.44 13.44 25.44
C GLY A 385 -12.79 14.70 26.02
N GLN A 386 -12.22 14.63 27.23
CA GLN A 386 -11.47 15.74 27.83
C GLN A 386 -10.22 16.10 27.03
N VAL A 387 -9.49 15.09 26.54
CA VAL A 387 -8.33 15.28 25.66
C VAL A 387 -8.74 15.99 24.37
N PHE A 388 -9.78 15.51 23.68
CA PHE A 388 -10.27 16.17 22.45
C PHE A 388 -10.75 17.60 22.69
N SER A 389 -11.43 17.86 23.81
CA SER A 389 -11.85 19.21 24.18
C SER A 389 -10.65 20.12 24.44
N ALA A 390 -9.61 19.62 25.12
CA ALA A 390 -8.39 20.38 25.39
C ALA A 390 -7.62 20.69 24.09
N LEU A 391 -7.50 19.72 23.19
CA LEU A 391 -6.89 19.88 21.88
C LEU A 391 -7.63 20.91 21.02
N LYS A 392 -8.97 20.81 20.96
CA LYS A 392 -9.81 21.77 20.20
C LYS A 392 -9.67 23.21 20.70
N CYS A 393 -9.48 23.38 22.01
CA CYS A 393 -9.29 24.69 22.62
C CYS A 393 -7.83 25.17 22.64
N ASN A 394 -6.89 24.44 22.02
CA ASN A 394 -5.44 24.71 22.10
C ASN A 394 -4.96 24.92 23.54
N ALA A 395 -5.47 24.11 24.48
CA ALA A 395 -5.12 24.22 25.89
C ALA A 395 -3.63 23.90 26.10
N ILE A 396 -2.97 24.65 26.98
CA ILE A 396 -1.54 24.47 27.30
C ILE A 396 -1.28 23.07 27.88
N HIS A 397 -2.20 22.57 28.68
CA HIS A 397 -2.11 21.24 29.29
C HIS A 397 -3.22 20.33 28.77
N VAL A 398 -2.83 19.22 28.14
CA VAL A 398 -3.73 18.18 27.66
C VAL A 398 -3.62 16.95 28.58
N PRO A 399 -4.73 16.47 29.18
CA PRO A 399 -4.69 15.49 30.27
C PRO A 399 -4.56 14.03 29.78
N PHE A 400 -3.54 13.72 28.97
CA PHE A 400 -3.32 12.38 28.43
C PHE A 400 -3.17 11.29 29.49
N ARG A 401 -2.72 11.65 30.70
CA ARG A 401 -2.49 10.71 31.82
C ARG A 401 -3.77 10.31 32.57
N ASN A 402 -4.92 10.92 32.30
CA ASN A 402 -6.18 10.63 33.01
C ASN A 402 -6.70 9.21 32.77
N SER A 403 -6.26 8.55 31.70
CA SER A 403 -6.52 7.14 31.44
C SER A 403 -5.35 6.48 30.71
N LYS A 404 -5.25 5.15 30.80
CA LYS A 404 -4.25 4.38 30.05
C LYS A 404 -4.48 4.46 28.53
N LEU A 405 -5.73 4.51 28.09
CA LEU A 405 -6.09 4.70 26.68
C LEU A 405 -5.54 6.03 26.14
N THR A 406 -5.84 7.13 26.81
CA THR A 406 -5.35 8.47 26.40
C THR A 406 -3.82 8.58 26.49
N HIS A 407 -3.19 7.88 27.44
CA HIS A 407 -1.73 7.88 27.56
C HIS A 407 -1.06 7.10 26.43
N LEU A 408 -1.65 5.97 26.02
CA LEU A 408 -1.21 5.19 24.87
C LEU A 408 -1.34 5.99 23.57
N LEU A 409 -2.48 6.67 23.38
CA LEU A 409 -2.79 7.44 22.18
C LEU A 409 -2.12 8.81 22.12
N GLN A 410 -1.35 9.20 23.15
CA GLN A 410 -0.75 10.53 23.25
C GLN A 410 0.03 10.91 21.97
N LEU A 411 0.84 9.99 21.43
CA LEU A 411 1.64 10.27 20.25
C LEU A 411 0.86 10.37 18.95
N CYS A 412 -0.35 9.84 18.89
CA CYS A 412 -1.19 9.93 17.70
C CYS A 412 -2.19 11.08 17.79
N LEU A 413 -2.37 11.65 18.99
CA LEU A 413 -3.31 12.74 19.26
C LEU A 413 -2.59 14.09 19.50
N SER A 414 -1.26 14.15 19.40
CA SER A 414 -0.47 15.36 19.64
C SER A 414 0.51 15.64 18.49
N GLY A 415 0.97 16.89 18.39
CA GLY A 415 1.91 17.34 17.35
C GLY A 415 1.32 17.28 15.95
N ASP A 416 2.13 16.87 14.98
CA ASP A 416 1.78 16.77 13.55
C ASP A 416 0.96 15.50 13.20
N SER A 417 0.39 14.85 14.21
CA SER A 417 -0.36 13.60 14.04
C SER A 417 -1.75 13.85 13.46
N LYS A 418 -2.24 12.92 12.64
CA LYS A 418 -3.55 13.00 11.98
C LYS A 418 -4.55 12.01 12.61
N VAL A 419 -5.72 12.49 12.99
CA VAL A 419 -6.75 11.72 13.72
C VAL A 419 -8.05 11.72 12.93
N ASN A 420 -8.63 10.54 12.71
CA ASN A 420 -9.92 10.35 12.05
C ASN A 420 -10.90 9.52 12.88
#